data_AF-A0A6V7WL60-F1
#
_entry.id   AF-A0A6V7WL60-F1
#
_cell.length_a   1.000
_cell.length_b   1.000
_cell.length_c   1.000
_cell.angle_alpha   90.00
_cell.angle_beta   90.00
_cell.angle_gamma   90.00
#
_symmetry.space_group_name_H-M   'P 1'
#
loop_
_entity.id
_entity.type
_entity.pdbx_description
1 polymer ?
#
loop_
_entity_poly.entity_id
_entity_poly.type
_entity_poly.pdbx_seq_one_letter_code
_entity_poly.pdbx_strand_id
1 'polypeptide(L)'
;MDKPSSSGQKSQQQILEEREQRFGTKRTHSGTGDTSAKRIRIEEPIIEEEFRVYNPDDFVSDAHTYRNSSPPNLIQASSKLWLGAVYSVKILFLKLHIKLTSHNSLKVFCIFALNSSGIADASGMIDKWKLAEDMHSYTYGDKFFTLTTFDANMQKILEFIQTFQEIDVMDVRRNLRKFLMSPIGFTLKRLNYPIDAKIGGETYSYNIVCG
;
A
#
# COMPACT_ATOMS: atom_id res chain seq x y z
N MET A 1 -15.59 -45.13 -31.72
CA MET A 1 -14.85 -43.88 -31.95
C MET A 1 -15.60 -42.79 -31.23
N ASP A 2 -15.22 -42.51 -29.98
CA ASP A 2 -15.78 -41.41 -29.20
C ASP A 2 -14.76 -40.27 -29.18
N LYS A 3 -15.18 -39.08 -29.62
CA LYS A 3 -14.43 -37.83 -29.45
C LYS A 3 -15.20 -36.91 -28.50
N PRO A 4 -14.52 -36.27 -27.52
CA PRO A 4 -15.17 -35.49 -26.47
C PRO A 4 -15.44 -34.03 -26.87
N SER A 5 -16.64 -33.57 -26.48
CA SER A 5 -17.00 -32.31 -25.82
C SER A 5 -16.11 -31.07 -26.04
N SER A 6 -16.61 -30.14 -26.86
CA SER A 6 -16.19 -28.74 -26.93
C SER A 6 -16.64 -27.97 -25.68
N SER A 7 -15.69 -27.40 -24.92
CA SER A 7 -15.95 -26.51 -23.79
C SER A 7 -16.45 -25.14 -24.28
N GLY A 8 -17.73 -24.84 -24.02
CA GLY A 8 -18.38 -23.60 -24.44
C GLY A 8 -17.77 -22.35 -23.78
N GLN A 9 -17.23 -21.45 -24.60
CA GLN A 9 -16.89 -20.09 -24.18
C GLN A 9 -18.19 -19.31 -23.95
N LYS A 10 -18.39 -18.78 -22.74
CA LYS A 10 -19.52 -17.90 -22.43
C LYS A 10 -19.43 -16.62 -23.26
N SER A 11 -20.56 -16.17 -23.80
CA SER A 11 -20.60 -14.91 -24.55
C SER A 11 -20.36 -13.72 -23.61
N GLN A 12 -19.84 -12.61 -24.13
CA GLN A 12 -19.63 -11.38 -23.34
C GLN A 12 -20.91 -10.91 -22.65
N GLN A 13 -22.07 -11.18 -23.25
CA GLN A 13 -23.37 -10.80 -22.71
C GLN A 13 -23.74 -11.62 -21.46
N GLN A 14 -23.39 -12.92 -21.44
CA GLN A 14 -23.55 -13.76 -20.24
C GLN A 14 -22.62 -13.33 -19.11
N ILE A 15 -21.40 -12.86 -19.44
CA ILE A 15 -20.45 -12.34 -18.45
C ILE A 15 -20.96 -11.02 -17.83
N LEU A 16 -21.62 -10.20 -18.64
CA LEU A 16 -22.25 -8.95 -18.19
C LEU A 16 -23.45 -9.20 -17.28
N GLU A 17 -24.33 -10.14 -17.64
CA GLU A 17 -25.49 -10.51 -16.81
C GLU A 17 -25.08 -11.16 -15.48
N GLU A 18 -24.06 -12.03 -15.47
CA GLU A 18 -23.51 -12.60 -14.23
C GLU A 18 -22.88 -11.53 -13.32
N ARG A 19 -22.31 -10.47 -13.91
CA ARG A 19 -21.80 -9.30 -13.17
C ARG A 19 -22.92 -8.44 -12.61
N GLU A 20 -23.99 -8.22 -13.36
CA GLU A 20 -25.16 -7.46 -12.88
C GLU A 20 -25.87 -8.17 -11.72
N GLN A 21 -26.00 -9.49 -11.77
CA GLN A 21 -26.58 -10.27 -10.67
C GLN A 21 -25.69 -10.29 -9.41
N ARG A 22 -24.36 -10.28 -9.56
CA ARG A 22 -23.43 -10.29 -8.41
C ARG A 22 -23.19 -8.93 -7.77
N PHE A 23 -23.26 -7.85 -8.55
CA PHE A 23 -22.79 -6.53 -8.10
C PHE A 23 -23.80 -5.39 -8.29
N GLY A 24 -25.03 -5.69 -8.72
CA GLY A 24 -26.18 -4.78 -8.59
C GLY A 24 -26.04 -3.40 -9.23
N THR A 25 -25.24 -3.23 -10.29
CA THR A 25 -24.95 -1.91 -10.85
C THR A 25 -25.21 -1.85 -12.35
N LYS A 26 -26.33 -1.21 -12.73
CA LYS A 26 -26.58 -0.79 -14.12
C LYS A 26 -25.65 0.36 -14.48
N ARG A 27 -24.82 0.18 -15.51
CA ARG A 27 -24.12 1.31 -16.17
C ARG A 27 -25.04 1.90 -17.23
N THR A 28 -25.52 3.12 -17.02
CA THR A 28 -26.10 3.93 -18.10
C THR A 28 -24.98 4.65 -18.84
N HIS A 29 -24.91 4.45 -20.16
CA HIS A 29 -24.11 5.30 -21.04
C HIS A 29 -24.85 6.63 -21.29
N SER A 30 -24.13 7.75 -21.15
CA SER A 30 -24.46 9.00 -21.85
C SER A 30 -23.20 9.85 -22.03
N GLY A 31 -22.98 10.30 -23.26
CA GLY A 31 -21.85 11.12 -23.66
C GLY A 31 -22.03 12.63 -23.42
N THR A 32 -20.94 13.33 -23.75
CA THR A 32 -20.78 14.76 -24.10
C THR A 32 -21.37 15.80 -23.15
N GLY A 33 -20.49 16.51 -22.44
CA GLY A 33 -20.82 17.75 -21.73
C GLY A 33 -19.71 18.21 -20.79
N ASP A 34 -19.45 19.51 -20.82
CA ASP A 34 -18.31 20.24 -20.31
C ASP A 34 -18.19 20.31 -18.75
N THR A 35 -16.94 20.54 -18.30
CA THR A 35 -16.43 21.10 -17.03
C THR A 35 -17.05 20.76 -15.66
N SER A 36 -16.15 20.30 -14.77
CA SER A 36 -16.26 20.19 -13.30
C SER A 36 -17.09 19.02 -12.72
N ALA A 37 -16.64 17.79 -12.96
CA ALA A 37 -17.12 16.65 -12.19
C ALA A 37 -16.56 16.71 -10.75
N LYS A 38 -17.37 17.24 -9.82
CA LYS A 38 -17.33 16.87 -8.41
C LYS A 38 -17.19 15.35 -8.35
N ARG A 39 -16.02 14.85 -7.90
CA ARG A 39 -15.87 13.45 -7.54
C ARG A 39 -16.98 13.14 -6.54
N ILE A 40 -17.94 12.32 -6.96
CA ILE A 40 -18.86 11.65 -6.06
C ILE A 40 -17.97 10.84 -5.13
N ARG A 41 -17.74 11.34 -3.91
CA ARG A 41 -17.25 10.50 -2.82
C ARG A 41 -18.41 9.58 -2.51
N ILE A 42 -18.31 8.35 -3.00
CA ILE A 42 -19.06 7.25 -2.43
C ILE A 42 -18.45 7.09 -1.03
N GLU A 43 -19.12 7.64 -0.02
CA GLU A 43 -18.88 7.25 1.36
C GLU A 43 -19.52 5.88 1.53
N GLU A 44 -18.85 4.85 1.00
CA GLU A 44 -19.17 3.49 1.41
C GLU A 44 -18.91 3.41 2.93
N PRO A 45 -19.84 2.85 3.72
CA PRO A 45 -19.48 2.44 5.07
C PRO A 45 -18.30 1.47 4.94
N ILE A 46 -17.16 1.85 5.52
CA ILE A 46 -15.98 0.98 5.57
C ILE A 46 -16.44 -0.28 6.32
N ILE A 47 -16.67 -1.36 5.59
CA ILE A 47 -16.87 -2.67 6.18
C ILE A 47 -15.51 -3.05 6.78
N GLU A 48 -15.36 -2.85 8.09
CA GLU A 48 -14.12 -3.03 8.86
C GLU A 48 -13.58 -4.47 8.85
N GLU A 49 -14.35 -5.42 8.32
CA GLU A 49 -14.07 -6.86 8.36
C GLU A 49 -13.15 -7.38 7.24
N GLU A 50 -12.76 -6.54 6.27
CA GLU A 50 -11.85 -6.94 5.18
C GLU A 50 -10.38 -6.49 5.36
N PHE A 51 -10.02 -5.94 6.51
CA PHE A 51 -8.61 -5.71 6.84
C PHE A 51 -7.97 -7.02 7.29
N ARG A 52 -7.61 -7.84 6.30
CA ARG A 52 -6.63 -8.91 6.48
C ARG A 52 -5.45 -8.40 7.30
N VAL A 53 -5.09 -9.22 8.28
CA VAL A 53 -4.05 -9.03 9.28
C VAL A 53 -2.69 -9.04 8.58
N TYR A 54 -2.29 -7.95 7.94
CA TYR A 54 -1.06 -7.92 7.15
C TYR A 54 0.11 -7.38 7.99
N ASN A 55 1.07 -8.24 8.34
CA ASN A 55 2.38 -7.82 8.86
C ASN A 55 3.33 -7.54 7.68
N PRO A 56 4.21 -6.53 7.73
CA PRO A 56 5.35 -6.41 6.81
C PRO A 56 6.07 -7.72 6.49
N ASP A 57 6.28 -8.58 7.50
CA ASP A 57 6.98 -9.86 7.32
C ASP A 57 6.22 -10.85 6.43
N ASP A 58 4.89 -10.84 6.50
CA ASP A 58 4.04 -11.68 5.63
C ASP A 58 4.22 -11.27 4.16
N PHE A 59 4.31 -9.97 3.90
CA PHE A 59 4.58 -9.46 2.56
C PHE A 59 5.98 -9.82 2.08
N VAL A 60 6.98 -9.79 2.95
CA VAL A 60 8.34 -10.25 2.62
C VAL A 60 8.33 -11.73 2.24
N SER A 61 7.67 -12.57 3.03
CA SER A 61 7.51 -14.01 2.76
C SER A 61 6.80 -14.28 1.43
N ASP A 62 5.69 -13.58 1.17
CA ASP A 62 4.97 -13.63 -0.10
C ASP A 62 5.89 -13.21 -1.27
N ALA A 63 6.67 -12.13 -1.11
CA ALA A 63 7.57 -11.63 -2.13
C ALA A 63 8.62 -12.68 -2.52
N HIS A 64 9.24 -13.34 -1.53
CA HIS A 64 10.15 -14.45 -1.78
C HIS A 64 9.47 -15.61 -2.51
N THR A 65 8.25 -15.96 -2.10
CA THR A 65 7.46 -17.02 -2.73
C THR A 65 7.23 -16.74 -4.22
N TYR A 66 6.78 -15.53 -4.57
CA TYR A 66 6.58 -15.12 -5.96
C TYR A 66 7.88 -15.01 -6.76
N ARG A 67 8.96 -14.54 -6.12
CA ARG A 67 10.27 -14.47 -6.76
C ARG A 67 10.84 -15.86 -7.08
N ASN A 68 10.54 -16.85 -6.24
CA ASN A 68 11.06 -18.22 -6.36
C ASN A 68 10.11 -19.17 -7.10
N SER A 69 8.94 -18.69 -7.58
CA SER A 69 8.04 -19.50 -8.40
C SER A 69 8.69 -19.87 -9.75
N SER A 70 8.13 -20.88 -10.43
CA SER A 70 8.58 -21.30 -11.75
C SER A 70 7.46 -21.18 -12.79
N PRO A 71 7.49 -20.17 -13.68
CA PRO A 71 8.49 -19.10 -13.79
C PRO A 71 8.36 -18.04 -12.66
N PRO A 72 9.42 -17.26 -12.37
CA PRO A 72 9.37 -16.18 -11.38
C PRO A 72 8.30 -15.14 -11.71
N ASN A 73 7.51 -14.75 -10.70
CA ASN A 73 6.50 -13.71 -10.83
C ASN A 73 6.97 -12.40 -10.20
N LEU A 74 7.80 -11.67 -10.94
CA LEU A 74 8.41 -10.42 -10.47
C LEU A 74 7.40 -9.30 -10.21
N ILE A 75 6.27 -9.30 -10.93
CA ILE A 75 5.20 -8.31 -10.73
C ILE A 75 4.59 -8.49 -9.34
N GLN A 76 4.22 -9.72 -9.00
CA GLN A 76 3.65 -10.00 -7.68
C GLN A 76 4.70 -9.80 -6.57
N ALA A 77 5.94 -10.23 -6.79
CA ALA A 77 7.02 -10.00 -5.83
C ALA A 77 7.26 -8.50 -5.57
N SER A 78 7.31 -7.66 -6.62
CA SER A 78 7.39 -6.19 -6.48
C SER A 78 6.21 -5.60 -5.70
N SER A 79 4.99 -6.03 -6.00
CA SER A 79 3.79 -5.55 -5.31
C SER A 79 3.87 -5.84 -3.80
N LYS A 80 4.37 -7.02 -3.44
CA LYS A 80 4.52 -7.44 -2.05
C LYS A 80 5.64 -6.68 -1.33
N LEU A 81 6.79 -6.47 -1.98
CA LEU A 81 7.86 -5.63 -1.43
C LEU A 81 7.40 -4.21 -1.14
N TRP A 82 6.64 -3.61 -2.07
CA TRP A 82 6.02 -2.30 -1.85
C TRP A 82 5.08 -2.30 -0.65
N LEU A 83 4.20 -3.30 -0.54
CA LEU A 83 3.28 -3.40 0.59
C LEU A 83 4.02 -3.58 1.92
N GLY A 84 5.09 -4.38 1.96
CA GLY A 84 5.96 -4.52 3.12
C GLY A 84 6.54 -3.18 3.56
N ALA A 85 7.09 -2.40 2.62
CA ALA A 85 7.61 -1.06 2.90
C ALA A 85 6.52 -0.12 3.43
N VAL A 86 5.36 -0.07 2.77
CA VAL A 86 4.22 0.79 3.18
C VAL A 86 3.75 0.44 4.59
N TYR A 87 3.56 -0.84 4.89
CA TYR A 87 3.03 -1.27 6.19
C TYR A 87 4.03 -1.04 7.31
N SER A 88 5.34 -1.11 7.04
CA SER A 88 6.38 -0.78 8.01
C SER A 88 6.29 0.68 8.45
N VAL A 89 6.10 1.59 7.50
CA VAL A 89 5.85 3.02 7.79
C VAL A 89 4.53 3.21 8.53
N LYS A 90 3.44 2.56 8.09
CA LYS A 90 2.12 2.70 8.72
C LYS A 90 2.13 2.26 10.18
N ILE A 91 2.74 1.11 10.49
CA ILE A 91 2.79 0.56 11.84
C ILE A 91 3.51 1.53 12.78
N LEU A 92 4.65 2.09 12.37
CA LEU A 92 5.37 3.09 13.17
C LEU A 92 4.46 4.27 13.56
N PHE A 93 3.68 4.80 12.62
CA PHE A 93 2.80 5.95 12.91
C PHE A 93 1.49 5.57 13.60
N LEU A 94 1.01 4.34 13.45
CA LEU A 94 -0.10 3.82 14.24
C LEU A 94 0.28 3.67 15.72
N LYS A 95 1.52 3.27 16.04
CA LYS A 95 2.09 3.33 17.41
C LYS A 95 2.13 4.76 17.97
N LEU A 96 2.04 5.77 17.10
CA LEU A 96 1.97 7.20 17.44
C LEU A 96 0.54 7.77 17.31
N HIS A 97 -0.48 6.91 17.21
CA HIS A 97 -1.89 7.27 17.08
C HIS A 97 -2.25 8.03 15.79
N ILE A 98 -1.48 7.83 14.72
CA ILE A 98 -1.65 8.48 13.42
C ILE A 98 -1.87 7.42 12.34
N LYS A 99 -2.99 7.52 11.61
CA LYS A 99 -3.26 6.69 10.43
C LYS A 99 -2.89 7.41 9.15
N LEU A 100 -1.96 6.85 8.40
CA LEU A 100 -1.55 7.33 7.08
C LEU A 100 -2.42 6.68 6.00
N THR A 101 -3.06 7.49 5.16
CA THR A 101 -4.07 7.02 4.19
C THR A 101 -3.73 7.32 2.74
N SER A 102 -2.79 8.23 2.45
CA SER A 102 -2.39 8.57 1.09
C SER A 102 -0.92 8.29 0.81
N HIS A 103 -0.60 8.09 -0.47
CA HIS A 103 0.78 7.94 -0.94
C HIS A 103 1.67 9.13 -0.55
N ASN A 104 1.14 10.35 -0.66
CA ASN A 104 1.91 11.54 -0.32
C ASN A 104 2.18 11.63 1.19
N SER A 105 1.18 11.34 2.02
CA SER A 105 1.37 11.27 3.47
C SER A 105 2.42 10.23 3.86
N LEU A 106 2.39 9.03 3.25
CA LEU A 106 3.40 7.99 3.46
C LEU A 106 4.81 8.49 3.15
N LYS A 107 5.00 9.14 2.01
CA LYS A 107 6.29 9.69 1.59
C LYS A 107 6.82 10.74 2.56
N VAL A 108 6.01 11.73 2.91
CA VAL A 108 6.44 12.80 3.83
C VAL A 108 6.76 12.23 5.22
N PHE A 109 5.90 11.36 5.74
CA PHE A 109 6.09 10.75 7.05
C PHE A 109 7.26 9.75 7.09
N CYS A 110 7.53 9.05 5.99
CA CYS A 110 8.72 8.20 5.84
C CYS A 110 10.00 9.03 5.99
N ILE A 111 10.13 10.11 5.20
CA ILE A 111 11.28 11.02 5.25
C ILE A 111 11.42 11.65 6.65
N PHE A 112 10.30 12.06 7.26
CA PHE A 112 10.30 12.61 8.61
C PHE A 112 10.80 11.60 9.66
N ALA A 113 10.33 10.36 9.61
CA ALA A 113 10.75 9.31 10.54
C ALA A 113 12.25 9.04 10.42
N LEU A 114 12.76 8.86 9.19
CA LEU A 114 14.18 8.59 8.95
C LEU A 114 15.06 9.72 9.51
N ASN A 115 14.72 10.98 9.21
CA ASN A 115 15.45 12.15 9.72
C ASN A 115 15.33 12.33 11.24
N SER A 116 14.35 11.69 11.90
CA SER A 116 14.14 11.78 13.34
C SER A 116 14.70 10.60 14.13
N SER A 117 14.98 9.48 13.47
CA SER A 117 15.27 8.16 14.07
C SER A 117 16.74 7.90 14.44
N GLY A 118 17.63 8.87 14.29
CA GLY A 118 19.06 8.70 14.59
C GLY A 118 19.81 7.72 13.66
N ILE A 119 19.17 7.19 12.63
CA ILE A 119 19.78 6.31 11.63
C ILE A 119 20.93 7.05 10.93
N ALA A 120 22.12 6.44 10.93
CA ALA A 120 23.34 7.03 10.38
C ALA A 120 23.23 7.35 8.88
N ASP A 121 22.58 6.47 8.10
CA ASP A 121 22.37 6.64 6.65
C ASP A 121 20.88 6.88 6.31
N ALA A 122 20.32 7.97 6.84
CA ALA A 122 18.94 8.35 6.53
C ALA A 122 18.75 8.62 5.02
N SER A 123 19.74 9.19 4.33
CA SER A 123 19.66 9.46 2.90
C SER A 123 19.56 8.17 2.07
N GLY A 124 20.40 7.17 2.35
CA GLY A 124 20.32 5.88 1.68
C GLY A 124 19.01 5.16 1.94
N MET A 125 18.42 5.30 3.13
CA MET A 125 17.08 4.76 3.41
C MET A 125 15.96 5.47 2.64
N ILE A 126 16.07 6.79 2.42
CA ILE A 126 15.14 7.52 1.55
C ILE A 126 15.24 7.00 0.11
N ASP A 127 16.44 6.70 -0.38
CA ASP A 127 16.61 6.16 -1.73
C ASP A 127 16.05 4.73 -1.85
N LYS A 128 16.14 3.92 -0.79
CA LYS A 128 15.47 2.61 -0.73
C LYS A 128 13.95 2.71 -0.75
N TRP A 129 13.36 3.73 -0.11
CA TRP A 129 11.93 4.02 -0.24
C TRP A 129 11.54 4.37 -1.68
N LYS A 130 12.29 5.27 -2.34
CA LYS A 130 12.06 5.61 -3.75
C LYS A 130 12.17 4.38 -4.66
N LEU A 131 13.09 3.48 -4.35
CA LEU A 131 13.22 2.21 -5.07
C LEU A 131 11.98 1.32 -4.89
N ALA A 132 11.38 1.29 -3.70
CA ALA A 132 10.10 0.61 -3.48
C ALA A 132 8.95 1.27 -4.26
N GLU A 133 8.90 2.60 -4.33
CA GLU A 133 7.95 3.33 -5.20
C GLU A 133 8.15 2.93 -6.68
N ASP A 134 9.40 2.82 -7.13
CA ASP A 134 9.73 2.41 -8.50
C ASP A 134 9.33 0.96 -8.81
N MET A 135 9.52 0.04 -7.86
CA MET A 135 9.08 -1.34 -7.99
C MET A 135 7.55 -1.46 -7.94
N HIS A 136 6.87 -0.57 -7.22
CA HIS A 136 5.41 -0.47 -7.30
C HIS A 136 4.95 -0.04 -8.70
N SER A 137 5.59 0.97 -9.31
CA SER A 137 5.29 1.39 -10.69
C SER A 137 5.49 0.26 -11.71
N TYR A 138 6.49 -0.61 -11.50
CA TYR A 138 6.69 -1.81 -12.34
C TYR A 138 5.46 -2.71 -12.41
N THR A 139 4.64 -2.77 -11.35
CA THR A 139 3.44 -3.62 -11.33
C THR A 139 2.38 -3.20 -12.35
N TYR A 140 2.45 -1.96 -12.86
CA TYR A 140 1.56 -1.44 -13.89
C TYR A 140 2.13 -1.58 -15.31
N GLY A 141 3.34 -2.14 -15.46
CA GLY A 141 3.99 -2.33 -16.76
C GLY A 141 4.89 -1.18 -17.21
N ASP A 142 5.15 -0.20 -16.35
CA ASP A 142 5.86 1.04 -16.70
C ASP A 142 7.40 0.89 -16.77
N LYS A 143 7.94 -0.23 -16.27
CA LYS A 143 9.39 -0.49 -16.18
C LYS A 143 9.69 -1.95 -16.51
N PHE A 144 10.97 -2.28 -16.75
CA PHE A 144 11.44 -3.66 -16.90
C PHE A 144 12.65 -3.92 -15.99
N PHE A 145 12.59 -5.00 -15.19
CA PHE A 145 13.72 -5.48 -14.39
C PHE A 145 14.21 -6.81 -14.93
N THR A 146 15.54 -6.97 -15.04
CA THR A 146 16.16 -8.30 -15.16
C THR A 146 16.11 -9.00 -13.80
N LEU A 147 16.22 -10.34 -13.77
CA LEU A 147 16.23 -11.09 -12.51
C LEU A 147 17.36 -10.62 -11.56
N THR A 148 18.57 -10.38 -12.09
CA THR A 148 19.71 -9.92 -11.29
C THR A 148 19.47 -8.54 -10.70
N THR A 149 18.97 -7.59 -11.50
CA THR A 149 18.65 -6.25 -11.00
C THR A 149 17.49 -6.29 -10.00
N PHE A 150 16.52 -7.18 -10.21
CA PHE A 150 15.43 -7.40 -9.27
C PHE A 150 15.94 -7.87 -7.91
N ASP A 151 16.83 -8.85 -7.86
CA ASP A 151 17.34 -9.39 -6.59
C ASP A 151 18.11 -8.36 -5.79
N ALA A 152 18.97 -7.59 -6.46
CA ALA A 152 19.70 -6.49 -5.81
C ALA A 152 18.75 -5.41 -5.27
N ASN A 153 17.66 -5.11 -5.99
CA ASN A 153 16.67 -4.13 -5.56
C ASN A 153 15.78 -4.67 -4.43
N MET A 154 15.41 -5.95 -4.50
CA MET A 154 14.68 -6.64 -3.45
C MET A 154 15.44 -6.55 -2.12
N GLN A 155 16.74 -6.90 -2.11
CA GLN A 155 17.56 -6.84 -0.90
C GLN A 155 17.57 -5.44 -0.27
N LYS A 156 17.68 -4.38 -1.08
CA LYS A 156 17.64 -2.99 -0.61
C LYS A 156 16.31 -2.62 0.05
N ILE A 157 15.19 -3.14 -0.46
CA ILE A 157 13.87 -2.91 0.14
C ILE A 157 13.70 -3.73 1.42
N LEU A 158 14.22 -4.95 1.47
CA LEU A 158 14.22 -5.76 2.70
C LEU A 158 14.97 -5.06 3.83
N GLU A 159 16.15 -4.50 3.52
CA GLU A 159 16.90 -3.69 4.49
C GLU A 159 16.10 -2.48 4.97
N PHE A 160 15.36 -1.80 4.07
CA PHE A 160 14.49 -0.69 4.45
C PHE A 160 13.36 -1.14 5.39
N ILE A 161 12.68 -2.24 5.07
CA ILE A 161 11.60 -2.82 5.88
C ILE A 161 12.10 -3.13 7.29
N GLN A 162 13.21 -3.86 7.39
CA GLN A 162 13.82 -4.23 8.66
C GLN A 162 14.23 -2.97 9.45
N THR A 163 14.91 -2.03 8.81
CA THR A 163 15.34 -0.79 9.45
C THR A 163 14.16 -0.03 10.03
N PHE A 164 13.03 0.07 9.30
CA PHE A 164 11.84 0.75 9.80
C PHE A 164 11.15 0.04 10.96
N GLN A 165 11.20 -1.29 11.01
CA GLN A 165 10.69 -2.08 12.14
C GLN A 165 11.54 -1.86 13.41
N GLU A 166 12.83 -1.53 13.25
CA GLU A 166 13.79 -1.28 14.33
C GLU A 166 13.84 0.17 14.81
N ILE A 167 13.19 1.12 14.12
CA ILE A 167 13.14 2.53 14.54
C ILE A 167 12.52 2.66 15.94
N ASP A 168 13.23 3.35 16.84
CA ASP A 168 12.66 3.74 18.14
C ASP A 168 11.55 4.78 17.93
N VAL A 169 10.34 4.38 18.30
CA VAL A 169 9.12 5.21 18.26
C VAL A 169 9.33 6.51 19.05
N MET A 170 10.12 6.50 20.12
CA MET A 170 10.35 7.66 20.98
C MET A 170 11.20 8.74 20.30
N ASP A 171 12.14 8.36 19.45
CA ASP A 171 12.95 9.31 18.68
C ASP A 171 12.10 10.06 17.66
N VAL A 172 11.19 9.35 16.98
CA VAL A 172 10.22 9.96 16.06
C VAL A 172 9.22 10.84 16.82
N ARG A 173 8.73 10.38 17.98
CA ARG A 173 7.76 11.11 18.80
C ARG A 173 8.29 12.47 19.25
N ARG A 174 9.59 12.57 19.57
CA ARG A 174 10.23 13.80 20.09
C ARG A 174 9.99 15.00 19.17
N ASN A 175 10.07 14.80 17.86
CA ASN A 175 9.94 15.87 16.86
C ASN A 175 8.55 15.95 16.21
N LEU A 176 7.69 14.97 16.48
CA LEU A 176 6.38 14.81 15.81
C LEU A 176 5.47 16.02 16.01
N ARG A 177 5.39 16.59 17.21
CA ARG A 177 4.51 17.73 17.49
C ARG A 177 4.85 18.93 16.60
N LYS A 178 6.13 19.27 16.47
CA LYS A 178 6.60 20.39 15.64
C LYS A 178 6.28 20.14 14.17
N PHE A 179 6.52 18.92 13.70
CA PHE A 179 6.21 18.50 12.34
C PHE A 179 4.71 18.62 12.01
N LEU A 180 3.82 18.21 12.91
CA LEU A 180 2.37 18.31 12.70
C LEU A 180 1.81 19.74 12.77
N MET A 181 2.54 20.71 13.35
CA MET A 181 2.12 22.12 13.42
C MET A 181 2.35 22.88 12.12
N SER A 182 3.19 22.37 11.23
CA SER A 182 3.47 22.97 9.91
C SER A 182 3.34 21.91 8.83
N PRO A 183 2.11 21.44 8.54
CA PRO A 183 1.90 20.39 7.56
C PRO A 183 2.25 20.90 6.17
N ILE A 184 3.27 20.30 5.56
CA ILE A 184 3.67 20.55 4.17
C ILE A 184 3.56 19.23 3.42
N GLY A 185 2.76 19.21 2.34
CA GLY A 185 2.56 18.01 1.54
C GLY A 185 1.63 16.97 2.16
N PHE A 186 0.84 17.30 3.19
CA PHE A 186 -0.22 16.42 3.68
C PHE A 186 -1.33 17.23 4.35
N THR A 187 -2.48 16.60 4.50
CA THR A 187 -3.63 17.10 5.25
C THR A 187 -3.74 16.36 6.57
N LEU A 188 -4.27 17.03 7.59
CA LEU A 188 -4.47 16.47 8.92
C LEU A 188 -5.94 16.58 9.31
N LYS A 189 -6.56 15.45 9.63
CA LYS A 189 -7.91 15.38 10.20
C LYS A 189 -7.83 14.77 11.59
N ARG A 190 -8.29 15.51 12.61
CA ARG A 190 -8.49 14.97 13.96
C ARG A 190 -9.87 14.36 14.07
N LEU A 191 -9.96 13.24 14.77
CA LEU A 191 -11.20 12.53 15.04
C LEU A 191 -11.72 12.91 16.43
N ASN A 192 -13.04 12.94 16.59
CA ASN A 192 -13.67 13.24 17.88
C ASN A 192 -13.47 12.11 18.90
N TYR A 193 -13.31 10.88 18.40
CA TYR A 193 -13.04 9.68 19.18
C TYR A 193 -11.95 8.86 18.48
N PRO A 194 -11.12 8.11 19.23
CA PRO A 194 -10.18 7.17 18.65
C PRO A 194 -10.91 6.07 17.87
N ILE A 195 -10.29 5.60 16.79
CA ILE A 195 -10.72 4.46 15.98
C ILE A 195 -9.62 3.41 16.01
N ASP A 196 -9.99 2.14 15.96
CA ASP A 196 -9.03 1.04 15.98
C ASP A 196 -8.66 0.59 14.56
N ALA A 197 -7.40 0.21 14.38
CA ALA A 197 -6.90 -0.48 13.20
C ALA A 197 -6.23 -1.78 13.63
N LYS A 198 -6.56 -2.89 12.96
CA LYS A 198 -5.93 -4.20 13.19
C LYS A 198 -4.87 -4.47 12.12
N ILE A 199 -3.62 -4.62 12.53
CA ILE A 199 -2.49 -4.91 11.63
C ILE A 199 -1.56 -5.89 12.35
N GLY A 200 -1.13 -6.96 11.66
CA GLY A 200 -0.15 -7.91 12.20
C GLY A 200 -0.54 -8.62 13.51
N GLY A 201 -1.83 -8.72 13.82
CA GLY A 201 -2.37 -9.34 15.03
C GLY A 201 -2.50 -8.36 16.19
N GLU A 202 -2.02 -7.13 16.03
CA GLU A 202 -2.13 -6.06 17.01
C GLU A 202 -3.27 -5.10 16.67
N THR A 203 -3.82 -4.46 17.70
CA THR A 203 -4.83 -3.41 17.57
C THR A 203 -4.19 -2.07 17.93
N TYR A 204 -4.29 -1.10 17.02
CA TYR A 204 -3.76 0.24 17.18
C TYR A 204 -4.91 1.25 17.20
N SER A 205 -5.02 1.99 18.30
CA SER A 205 -5.98 3.08 18.40
C SER A 205 -5.37 4.37 17.86
N TYR A 206 -6.07 5.06 16.95
CA TYR A 206 -5.62 6.31 16.34
C TYR A 206 -6.72 7.37 16.39
N ASN A 207 -6.33 8.64 16.52
CA ASN A 207 -7.25 9.78 16.54
C ASN A 207 -6.85 10.89 15.56
N ILE A 208 -5.80 10.66 14.76
CA ILE A 208 -5.35 11.52 13.69
C ILE A 208 -5.29 10.72 12.40
N VAL A 209 -5.86 11.27 11.33
CA VAL A 209 -5.75 10.74 9.97
C VAL A 209 -4.96 11.73 9.13
N CYS A 210 -3.93 11.24 8.46
CA CYS A 210 -3.14 12.00 7.50
C CYS A 210 -3.37 11.45 6.09
N GLY A 211 -3.60 12.37 5.14
CA GLY A 211 -3.90 12.06 3.74
C GLY A 211 -3.42 13.15 2.80
#